data_AF-A0A933P0L3-F1
#
_entry.id   AF-A0A933P0L3-F1
#
_cell.length_a   1.000
_cell.length_b   1.000
_cell.length_c   1.000
_cell.angle_alpha   90.00
_cell.angle_beta   90.00
_cell.angle_gamma   90.00
#
_symmetry.space_group_name_H-M   'P 1'
#
loop_
_entity.id
_entity.type
_entity.pdbx_description
1 polymer ?
#
loop_
_entity_poly.entity_id
_entity_poly.type
_entity_poly.pdbx_seq_one_letter_code
_entity_poly.pdbx_strand_id
1 'polypeptide(L)' 'MKIITVSDETKRLIDVQALPGYTIRRTAARLPDGRWTIPVDDEVFDRIAAARLPGETDDDTVSRLLRAAIGKKPS' A
#
# COMPACT_ATOMS: atom_id res chain seq x y z
N MET A 1 -10.64 9.80 -5.74
CA MET A 1 -9.62 9.68 -4.67
C MET A 1 -10.21 8.80 -3.56
N LYS A 2 -9.65 7.62 -3.37
CA LYS A 2 -10.06 6.63 -2.37
C LYS A 2 -9.01 6.52 -1.29
N ILE A 3 -9.35 5.89 -0.17
CA ILE A 3 -8.43 5.69 0.95
C ILE A 3 -8.29 4.20 1.17
N ILE A 4 -7.05 3.74 1.29
CA ILE A 4 -6.73 2.40 1.80
C ILE A 4 -6.19 2.50 3.23
N THR A 5 -6.41 1.46 4.02
CA THR A 5 -5.90 1.41 5.41
C THR A 5 -4.88 0.29 5.59
N VAL A 6 -3.63 0.65 5.90
CA VAL A 6 -2.51 -0.30 6.00
C VAL A 6 -1.79 -0.21 7.35
N SER A 7 -1.03 -1.24 7.71
CA SER A 7 -0.19 -1.26 8.90
C SER A 7 1.11 -0.46 8.72
N ASP A 8 1.81 -0.17 9.83
CA ASP A 8 3.16 0.41 9.82
C ASP A 8 4.13 -0.42 8.94
N GLU A 9 4.01 -1.76 8.94
CA GLU A 9 4.88 -2.65 8.16
C GLU A 9 4.64 -2.47 6.66
N THR A 10 3.39 -2.57 6.22
CA THR A 10 3.03 -2.38 4.81
C THR A 10 3.38 -0.97 4.34
N LYS A 11 3.20 0.05 5.19
CA LYS A 11 3.61 1.42 4.89
C LYS A 11 5.12 1.54 4.60
N ARG A 12 5.97 0.78 5.32
CA ARG A 12 7.41 0.72 5.04
C ARG A 12 7.71 0.05 3.71
N LEU A 13 7.00 -1.02 3.36
CA LEU A 13 7.15 -1.67 2.05
C LEU A 13 6.78 -0.73 0.90
N ILE A 14 5.70 0.04 1.07
CA ILE A 14 5.29 1.08 0.13
C ILE A 14 6.41 2.11 -0.04
N ASP A 15 7.01 2.59 1.05
CA ASP A 15 8.10 3.57 1.00
C ASP A 15 9.36 3.01 0.32
N VAL A 16 9.65 1.70 0.46
CA VAL A 16 10.77 1.03 -0.22
C VAL A 16 10.55 0.89 -1.73
N GLN A 17 9.31 0.70 -2.16
CA GLN A 17 8.96 0.53 -3.57
C GLN A 17 8.62 1.84 -4.29
N ALA A 18 8.36 2.92 -3.56
CA ALA A 18 8.13 4.24 -4.13
C ALA A 18 9.36 4.71 -4.91
N LEU A 19 9.13 5.33 -6.07
CA LEU A 19 10.20 5.90 -6.89
C LEU A 19 10.99 6.96 -6.08
N PRO A 20 12.32 7.06 -6.25
CA PRO A 20 13.10 8.13 -5.65
C PRO A 20 12.49 9.50 -5.97
N GLY A 21 12.16 10.26 -4.92
CA GLY A 21 11.49 11.57 -5.05
C GLY A 21 9.97 11.54 -4.86
N TYR A 22 9.33 10.37 -4.90
CA TYR A 22 7.90 10.23 -4.59
C TYR A 22 7.70 10.11 -3.06
N THR A 23 7.33 11.23 -2.42
CA THR A 23 7.12 11.24 -0.97
C THR A 23 5.66 10.98 -0.63
N ILE A 24 5.31 9.70 -0.43
CA ILE A 24 3.97 9.25 0.05
C ILE A 24 3.64 9.83 1.43
N ARG A 25 4.67 10.28 2.18
CA ARG A 25 4.51 10.87 3.52
C ARG A 25 3.65 12.14 3.57
N ARG A 26 3.44 12.85 2.45
CA ARG A 26 2.61 14.07 2.46
C ARG A 26 1.12 13.80 2.44
N THR A 27 0.69 12.64 1.94
CA THR A 27 -0.73 12.31 1.78
C THR A 27 -1.20 11.26 2.77
N ALA A 28 -0.32 10.43 3.31
CA ALA A 28 -0.67 9.44 4.32
C ALA A 28 -0.86 10.04 5.72
N ALA A 29 -1.90 9.60 6.44
CA ALA A 29 -2.17 10.02 7.83
C ALA A 29 -2.20 8.81 8.77
N ARG A 30 -1.55 8.94 9.93
CA ARG A 30 -1.52 7.89 10.96
C ARG A 30 -2.76 7.97 11.84
N LEU A 31 -3.41 6.84 12.04
CA LEU A 31 -4.59 6.69 12.90
C LEU A 31 -4.18 6.43 14.36
N PRO A 32 -5.08 6.67 15.34
CA PRO A 32 -4.81 6.41 16.76
C PRO A 32 -4.52 4.95 17.10
N ASP A 33 -5.01 4.01 16.28
CA ASP A 33 -4.78 2.57 16.42
C ASP A 33 -3.41 2.11 15.88
N GLY A 34 -2.60 3.04 15.36
CA GLY A 34 -1.28 2.76 14.79
C GLY A 34 -1.29 2.34 13.32
N ARG A 35 -2.45 2.29 12.66
CA ARG A 35 -2.54 2.09 11.20
C ARG A 35 -2.35 3.41 10.44
N TRP A 36 -2.21 3.31 9.12
CA TRP A 36 -2.12 4.44 8.20
C TRP A 36 -3.28 4.43 7.22
N THR A 37 -3.86 5.60 7.01
CA THR A 37 -4.71 5.88 5.86
C THR A 37 -3.84 6.46 4.75
N ILE A 38 -3.99 5.91 3.55
CA ILE A 38 -3.25 6.37 2.37
C ILE A 38 -4.25 6.71 1.28
N PRO A 39 -4.35 7.99 0.88
CA PRO A 39 -5.10 8.38 -0.31
C PRO A 39 -4.45 7.78 -1.55
N VAL A 40 -5.26 7.16 -2.39
CA VAL A 40 -4.86 6.59 -3.68
C VAL A 40 -5.84 7.02 -4.76
N ASP A 41 -5.36 7.04 -6.00
CA ASP A 41 -6.21 7.28 -7.16
C ASP A 41 -7.17 6.11 -7.38
N ASP A 42 -8.29 6.39 -8.06
CA ASP A 42 -9.35 5.39 -8.26
C ASP A 42 -8.83 4.18 -9.06
N GLU A 43 -7.96 4.40 -10.05
CA GLU A 43 -7.30 3.33 -10.80
C GLU A 43 -6.45 2.41 -9.89
N VAL A 44 -5.69 2.98 -8.94
CA VAL A 44 -4.88 2.21 -8.00
C VAL A 44 -5.78 1.42 -7.05
N PHE A 45 -6.86 2.05 -6.57
CA PHE A 45 -7.85 1.39 -5.74
C PHE A 45 -8.50 0.21 -6.46
N ASP A 46 -8.91 0.38 -7.71
CA ASP A 46 -9.52 -0.68 -8.52
C ASP A 46 -8.55 -1.84 -8.78
N ARG A 47 -7.27 -1.55 -9.01
CA ARG A 47 -6.22 -2.58 -9.12
C ARG A 47 -6.04 -3.37 -7.83
N ILE A 48 -6.06 -2.70 -6.67
CA ILE A 48 -6.00 -3.37 -5.35
C ILE A 48 -7.25 -4.24 -5.17
N ALA A 49 -8.43 -3.71 -5.45
CA ALA A 49 -9.69 -4.43 -5.31
C ALA A 49 -9.76 -5.67 -6.22
N ALA A 50 -9.32 -5.55 -7.47
CA ALA A 50 -9.27 -6.67 -8.43
C ALA A 50 -8.27 -7.76 -8.00
N ALA A 51 -7.20 -7.40 -7.28
CA ALA A 51 -6.20 -8.34 -6.79
C ALA A 51 -6.54 -8.95 -5.42
N ARG A 52 -7.62 -8.52 -4.76
CA ARG A 52 -8.01 -8.96 -3.42
C ARG A 52 -8.50 -10.41 -3.42
N LEU A 53 -7.93 -11.22 -2.54
CA LEU A 53 -8.42 -12.59 -2.31
C LEU A 53 -9.55 -12.62 -1.26
N PRO A 54 -10.41 -13.66 -1.25
CA PRO A 54 -11.46 -13.78 -0.27
C PRO A 54 -10.93 -13.69 1.17
N GLY A 55 -11.47 -12.75 1.94
CA GLY A 55 -11.09 -12.52 3.34
C GLY A 55 -9.91 -11.58 3.57
N GLU A 56 -9.24 -11.10 2.51
CA GLU A 56 -8.15 -10.12 2.65
C GLU A 56 -8.68 -8.70 2.95
N THR A 57 -7.94 -7.99 3.81
CA THR A 57 -8.06 -6.55 3.99
C THR A 57 -7.21 -5.78 2.97
N ASP A 58 -7.33 -4.45 2.92
CA ASP A 58 -6.42 -3.59 2.13
C ASP A 58 -4.96 -3.89 2.47
N ASP A 59 -4.65 -4.08 3.75
CA ASP A 59 -3.30 -4.32 4.24
C ASP A 59 -2.73 -5.64 3.73
N ASP A 60 -3.53 -6.71 3.80
CA ASP A 60 -3.12 -8.04 3.35
C ASP A 60 -2.84 -8.05 1.85
N THR A 61 -3.78 -7.50 1.06
CA THR A 61 -3.65 -7.42 -0.39
C THR A 61 -2.41 -6.61 -0.78
N VAL A 62 -2.24 -5.41 -0.20
CA VAL A 62 -1.13 -4.52 -0.54
C VAL A 62 0.22 -5.10 -0.10
N SER A 63 0.32 -5.65 1.13
CA SER A 63 1.54 -6.30 1.63
C SER A 63 1.96 -7.45 0.74
N ARG A 64 1.03 -8.31 0.33
CA ARG A 64 1.29 -9.43 -0.57
C ARG A 64 1.79 -8.96 -1.94
N LEU A 65 1.12 -7.97 -2.54
CA LEU A 65 1.52 -7.42 -3.83
C LEU A 65 2.93 -6.80 -3.80
N LEU A 66 3.25 -6.04 -2.75
CA LEU A 66 4.55 -5.41 -2.58
C LEU A 66 5.67 -6.42 -2.34
N ARG A 67 5.42 -7.45 -1.52
CA ARG A 67 6.40 -8.53 -1.31
C ARG A 67 6.68 -9.30 -2.59
N ALA A 68 5.66 -9.56 -3.40
CA ALA A 68 5.82 -10.18 -4.71
C ALA A 68 6.62 -9.30 -5.68
N ALA A 69 6.50 -7.97 -5.59
CA ALA A 69 7.28 -7.02 -6.39
C ALA A 69 8.74 -6.92 -5.92
N ILE A 70 8.99 -6.85 -4.60
CA ILE A 70 10.34 -6.82 -4.01
C ILE A 70 11.14 -8.06 -4.40
N GLY A 71 10.51 -9.25 -4.34
CA GLY A 71 11.15 -10.52 -4.73
C GLY A 71 11.43 -10.65 -6.23
N LYS A 72 10.88 -9.77 -7.07
CA LYS A 72 11.05 -9.78 -8.54
C LYS A 72 12.05 -8.74 -9.05
N LYS A 73 12.73 -7.97 -8.20
CA LYS A 73 13.74 -7.00 -8.65
C LYS A 73 14.83 -7.75 -9.44
N PRO A 74 14.98 -7.53 -10.76
CA PRO A 74 16.06 -8.17 -11.50
C PRO A 74 17.38 -7.60 -10.99
N SER A 75 18.33 -8.50 -10.73
CA SER A 75 19.72 -8.20 -10.39
C SER A 75 20.40 -7.38 -11.48
#